data_AF-A0A2G6IK24-F1
#
_entry.id   AF-A0A2G6IK24-F1
#
_cell.length_a   1.000
_cell.length_b   1.000
_cell.length_c   1.000
_cell.angle_alpha   90.00
_cell.angle_beta   90.00
_cell.angle_gamma   90.00
#
_symmetry.space_group_name_H-M   'P 1'
#
loop_
_entity.id
_entity.type
_entity.pdbx_description
1 polymer ?
#
loop_
_entity_poly.entity_id
_entity_poly.type
_entity_poly.pdbx_seq_one_letter_code
_entity_poly.pdbx_strand_id
1 'polypeptide(L)' 'MGQVINLNKRRKERERSAKRARADANAAKHGRSKAERQLEEARTRKDTHDLDGHLREAPEDDPQ' A
#
# COMPACT_ATOMS: atom_id res chain seq x y z
N MET A 1 -31.76 34.66 -5.66
CA MET A 1 -31.92 33.50 -6.58
C MET A 1 -31.28 32.28 -5.91
N GLY A 2 -32.07 31.37 -5.33
CA GLY A 2 -31.54 30.20 -4.60
C GLY A 2 -31.43 28.99 -5.51
N GLN A 3 -30.28 28.34 -5.55
CA GLN A 3 -30.09 27.11 -6.32
C GLN A 3 -30.77 25.95 -5.59
N VAL A 4 -31.85 25.41 -6.18
CA VAL A 4 -32.51 24.22 -5.64
C VAL A 4 -31.64 22.99 -5.92
N ILE A 5 -30.92 22.53 -4.91
CA ILE A 5 -30.07 21.34 -4.99
C ILE A 5 -30.84 20.09 -4.58
N ASN A 6 -30.76 19.06 -5.41
CA ASN A 6 -31.36 17.76 -5.13
C ASN A 6 -30.46 16.95 -4.18
N LEU A 7 -30.90 16.84 -2.92
CA LEU A 7 -30.16 16.14 -1.86
C LEU A 7 -29.98 14.64 -2.15
N ASN A 8 -30.94 14.00 -2.84
CA ASN A 8 -30.83 12.59 -3.21
C ASN A 8 -29.69 12.34 -4.22
N LYS A 9 -29.51 13.24 -5.19
CA LYS A 9 -28.38 13.16 -6.13
C LYS A 9 -27.05 13.31 -5.40
N ARG A 10 -26.93 14.28 -4.48
CA ARG A 10 -25.73 14.51 -3.67
C ARG A 10 -25.39 13.33 -2.77
N ARG A 11 -26.40 12.71 -2.14
CA ARG A 11 -26.20 11.51 -1.33
C ARG A 11 -25.68 10.34 -2.17
N LYS A 12 -26.29 10.07 -3.32
CA LYS A 12 -25.83 9.01 -4.24
C LYS A 12 -24.41 9.28 -4.76
N GLU A 13 -24.07 10.53 -5.02
CA GLU A 13 -22.74 10.92 -5.46
C GLU A 13 -21.69 10.65 -4.37
N ARG A 14 -21.97 11.00 -3.11
CA ARG A 14 -21.13 10.67 -1.95
C ARG A 14 -20.97 9.16 -1.73
N GLU A 15 -22.06 8.40 -1.86
CA GLU A 15 -22.00 6.94 -1.73
C GLU A 15 -21.14 6.30 -2.84
N ARG A 16 -21.26 6.79 -4.09
CA ARG A 16 -20.43 6.32 -5.21
C ARG A 16 -18.97 6.69 -5.05
N SER A 17 -18.64 7.90 -4.59
CA SER A 17 -17.25 8.32 -4.38
C SER A 17 -16.60 7.50 -3.26
N ALA A 18 -17.30 7.26 -2.16
CA ALA A 18 -16.83 6.40 -1.08
C ALA A 18 -16.59 4.95 -1.56
N LYS A 19 -17.46 4.41 -2.42
CA LYS A 19 -17.29 3.07 -2.99
C LYS A 19 -16.07 2.99 -3.91
N ARG A 20 -15.80 4.02 -4.73
CA ARG A 20 -14.60 4.09 -5.58
C ARG A 20 -13.32 4.14 -4.74
N ALA A 21 -13.24 5.02 -3.75
CA ALA A 21 -12.07 5.11 -2.87
C ALA A 21 -11.75 3.78 -2.15
N ARG A 22 -12.78 3.04 -1.72
CA ARG A 22 -12.61 1.70 -1.14
C ARG A 22 -12.12 0.68 -2.17
N ALA A 23 -12.64 0.73 -3.40
CA ALA A 23 -12.20 -0.14 -4.47
C ALA A 23 -10.73 0.13 -4.84
N ASP A 24 -10.32 1.40 -4.93
CA ASP A 24 -8.93 1.79 -5.21
C ASP A 24 -7.99 1.34 -4.09
N ALA A 25 -8.40 1.51 -2.83
CA ALA A 25 -7.64 1.01 -1.69
C ALA A 25 -7.52 -0.53 -1.70
N ASN A 26 -8.58 -1.24 -2.09
CA ASN A 26 -8.56 -2.69 -2.21
C ASN A 26 -7.74 -3.15 -3.44
N ALA A 27 -7.76 -2.41 -4.54
CA ALA A 27 -6.91 -2.66 -5.70
C ALA A 27 -5.43 -2.43 -5.37
N ALA A 28 -5.10 -1.42 -4.56
CA ALA A 28 -3.73 -1.25 -4.07
C ALA A 28 -3.30 -2.38 -3.11
N LYS A 29 -4.22 -2.87 -2.26
CA LYS A 29 -3.97 -3.93 -1.28
C LYS A 29 -3.93 -5.34 -1.90
N HIS A 30 -4.79 -5.60 -2.87
CA HIS A 30 -5.06 -6.94 -3.40
C HIS A 30 -4.83 -7.06 -4.92
N GLY A 31 -4.64 -5.94 -5.62
CA GLY A 31 -4.36 -5.91 -7.06
C GLY A 31 -2.91 -6.19 -7.41
N ARG A 32 -1.99 -6.27 -6.44
CA ARG A 32 -0.67 -6.86 -6.69
C ARG A 32 -0.83 -8.36 -6.88
N SER A 33 -0.58 -8.81 -8.09
CA SER A 33 -0.57 -10.24 -8.43
C SER A 33 0.46 -10.98 -7.57
N LYS A 34 0.29 -12.30 -7.42
CA LYS A 34 1.25 -13.14 -6.67
C LYS A 34 2.66 -13.04 -7.27
N ALA A 35 2.77 -12.80 -8.58
CA ALA A 35 4.03 -12.63 -9.28
C ALA A 35 4.73 -11.30 -8.92
N GLU A 36 3.99 -10.20 -8.88
CA GLU A 36 4.54 -8.88 -8.50
C GLU A 36 4.98 -8.85 -7.03
N ARG A 37 4.20 -9.48 -6.12
CA ARG A 37 4.58 -9.60 -4.71
C ARG A 37 5.87 -10.40 -4.53
N GLN A 38 6.02 -11.53 -5.22
CA GLN A 38 7.25 -12.34 -5.16
C GLN A 38 8.45 -11.60 -5.74
N LEU A 39 8.25 -10.83 -6.80
CA LEU A 39 9.31 -10.04 -7.43
C LEU A 39 9.77 -8.88 -6.55
N GLU A 40 8.84 -8.20 -5.86
CA GLU A 40 9.13 -7.18 -4.86
C GLU A 40 9.88 -7.80 -3.66
N GLU A 41 9.40 -8.93 -3.14
CA GLU A 41 10.03 -9.63 -2.02
C GLU A 41 11.46 -10.13 -2.37
N ALA A 42 11.66 -10.67 -3.56
CA ALA A 42 12.98 -11.08 -4.03
C ALA A 42 13.94 -9.89 -4.16
N ARG A 43 13.45 -8.73 -4.61
CA ARG A 43 14.24 -7.49 -4.64
C ARG A 43 14.61 -7.03 -3.23
N THR A 44 13.65 -6.96 -2.32
CA THR A 44 13.91 -6.56 -0.93
C THR A 44 14.91 -7.48 -0.25
N ARG A 45 14.80 -8.81 -0.45
CA ARG A 45 15.78 -9.77 0.11
C ARG A 45 17.18 -9.55 -0.45
N LYS A 46 17.30 -9.29 -1.76
CA LYS A 46 18.58 -8.98 -2.39
C LYS A 46 19.17 -7.70 -1.80
N ASP A 47 18.37 -6.65 -1.69
CA ASP A 47 18.82 -5.37 -1.13
C ASP A 47 19.26 -5.53 0.33
N THR A 48 18.55 -6.34 1.12
CA THR A 48 18.92 -6.61 2.52
C THR A 48 20.23 -7.40 2.60
N HIS A 49 20.38 -8.44 1.77
CA HIS A 49 21.62 -9.21 1.70
C HIS A 49 22.82 -8.37 1.24
N ASP A 50 22.61 -7.50 0.25
CA ASP A 50 23.65 -6.60 -0.24
C ASP A 50 24.04 -5.59 0.87
N LEU A 51 23.08 -5.08 1.64
CA LEU A 51 23.35 -4.20 2.79
C LEU A 51 24.04 -4.95 3.95
N ASP A 52 23.62 -6.16 4.27
CA ASP A 52 24.25 -7.01 5.29
C ASP A 52 25.70 -7.35 4.92
N GLY A 53 25.97 -7.62 3.64
CA GLY A 53 27.33 -7.82 3.13
C GLY A 53 28.22 -6.57 3.20
N HIS A 54 27.62 -5.40 3.41
CA HIS A 54 28.31 -4.12 3.57
C HIS A 54 28.35 -3.61 5.01
N LEU A 55 27.73 -4.32 5.97
CA LEU A 55 27.85 -4.02 7.39
C LEU A 55 29.29 -4.29 7.86
N ARG A 56 29.95 -3.25 8.37
CA ARG A 56 31.36 -3.27 8.79
C ARG A 56 31.53 -3.38 10.31
N GLU A 57 30.44 -3.41 11.05
CA GLU A 57 30.41 -3.61 12.49
C GLU A 57 29.93 -5.05 12.73
N ALA A 58 30.81 -5.89 13.28
CA ALA A 58 30.46 -7.25 13.67
C ALA A 58 29.31 -7.20 14.68
N PRO A 59 28.42 -8.20 14.71
CA PRO A 59 27.53 -8.36 15.85
C PRO A 59 28.40 -8.64 17.08
N GLU A 60 28.67 -7.62 17.89
CA GLU A 60 28.96 -7.78 19.31
C GLU A 60 27.68 -8.29 19.98
N ASP A 61 27.40 -9.59 19.81
CA ASP A 61 26.56 -10.33 20.75
C ASP A 61 27.45 -10.72 21.93
N ASP A 62 27.48 -9.85 22.94
CA ASP A 62 28.02 -10.13 24.27
C ASP A 62 26.82 -10.38 25.22
N PRO A 63 26.39 -11.64 25.45
CA PRO A 63 25.38 -11.94 26.45
C PRO A 63 26.04 -12.26 27.80
N GLN A 64 25.81 -11.39 28.80
CA GLN A 64 25.78 -11.80 30.22
C GLN A 64 24.42 -12.44 30.53
#